data_AF-A0ABC8RWN2-F1
#
_entry.id   AF-A0ABC8RWN2-F1
#
_cell.length_a   1.000
_cell.length_b   1.000
_cell.length_c   1.000
_cell.angle_alpha   90.00
_cell.angle_beta   90.00
_cell.angle_gamma   90.00
#
_symmetry.space_group_name_H-M   'P 1'
#
loop_
_entity.id
_entity.type
_entity.pdbx_description
1 polymer ?
#
loop_
_entity_poly.entity_id
_entity_poly.type
_entity_poly.pdbx_seq_one_letter_code
_entity_poly.pdbx_strand_id
1 'polypeptide(L)'
;MELRESIAQDQERTETLKSQMEELERNIQNVDTKIHHTEATLKDLRKLQDQIATKTAERSTLFKEQQKQYAALSEENEDTDEELKEWKAKFEEKIALLESRISKLEREMNDTETKGSFLKQTINESIWEISKLQTEAEAHISMKNERDLTIQKLFERHNLGSFPNCPFSNEVVLNLTNRLKSRLMDLDKDLQDKKIAEVDSGLELTDGSERSRGGKGWKRIIPRESESRMYGASQLTATARKHASERAR
;
A
#
# COMPACT_ATOMS: atom_id res chain seq x y z
N MET A 1 54.88 26.83 -145.66
CA MET A 1 54.85 25.70 -144.70
C MET A 1 54.68 26.21 -143.27
N GLU A 2 55.31 27.33 -142.90
CA GLU A 2 55.34 27.94 -141.55
C GLU A 2 53.96 28.18 -140.89
N LEU A 3 52.96 28.67 -141.61
CA LEU A 3 51.62 28.94 -141.05
C LEU A 3 50.94 27.68 -140.48
N ARG A 4 51.13 26.51 -141.12
CA ARG A 4 50.48 25.27 -140.68
C ARG A 4 51.10 24.71 -139.40
N GLU A 5 52.40 24.90 -139.24
CA GLU A 5 53.16 24.44 -138.08
C GLU A 5 52.90 25.30 -136.84
N SER A 6 52.77 26.63 -137.01
CA SER A 6 52.33 27.54 -135.95
C SER A 6 50.91 27.20 -135.46
N ILE A 7 49.98 26.90 -136.37
CA ILE A 7 48.60 26.51 -136.02
C ILE A 7 48.60 25.20 -135.21
N ALA A 8 49.38 24.21 -135.63
CA ALA A 8 49.48 22.93 -134.92
C ALA A 8 50.08 23.11 -133.51
N GLN A 9 51.11 23.95 -133.36
CA GLN A 9 51.73 24.25 -132.08
C GLN A 9 50.77 24.99 -131.13
N ASP A 10 49.98 25.94 -131.64
CA ASP A 10 48.96 26.63 -130.84
C ASP A 10 47.81 25.69 -130.44
N GLN A 11 47.46 24.72 -131.30
CA GLN A 11 46.49 23.67 -130.97
C GLN A 11 46.97 22.76 -129.85
N GLU A 12 48.22 22.29 -129.90
CA GLU A 12 48.83 21.46 -128.85
C GLU A 12 48.92 22.23 -127.51
N ARG A 13 49.31 23.50 -127.54
CA ARG A 13 49.29 24.37 -126.34
C ARG A 13 47.89 24.54 -125.77
N THR A 14 46.89 24.73 -126.64
CA THR A 14 45.50 24.88 -126.23
C THR A 14 44.97 23.60 -125.56
N GLU A 15 45.27 22.43 -126.12
CA GLU A 15 44.89 21.14 -125.53
C GLU A 15 45.59 20.91 -124.17
N THR A 16 46.88 21.24 -124.07
CA THR A 16 47.65 21.14 -122.81
C THR A 16 47.07 22.05 -121.73
N LEU A 17 46.76 23.31 -122.07
CA LEU A 17 46.13 24.27 -121.16
C LEU A 17 44.75 23.80 -120.71
N LYS A 18 43.98 23.20 -121.61
CA LYS A 18 42.67 22.63 -121.30
C LYS A 18 42.77 21.49 -120.29
N SER A 19 43.69 20.54 -120.48
CA SER A 19 43.92 19.46 -119.52
C SER A 19 44.37 19.98 -118.15
N GLN A 20 45.23 21.01 -118.12
CA GLN A 20 45.64 21.66 -116.87
C GLN A 20 44.47 22.36 -116.17
N MET A 21 43.59 23.04 -116.91
CA MET A 21 42.37 23.63 -116.37
C MET A 21 41.45 22.57 -115.76
N GLU A 22 41.21 21.46 -116.46
CA GLU A 22 40.39 20.36 -115.97
C GLU A 22 40.98 19.71 -114.70
N GLU A 23 42.31 19.61 -114.60
CA GLU A 23 42.98 19.15 -113.38
C GLU A 23 42.84 20.14 -112.21
N LEU A 24 43.05 21.43 -112.46
CA LEU A 24 42.86 22.48 -111.47
C LEU A 24 41.42 22.50 -110.95
N GLU A 25 40.43 22.35 -111.83
CA GLU A 25 39.02 22.33 -111.46
C GLU A 25 38.68 21.12 -110.57
N ARG A 26 39.25 19.95 -110.87
CA ARG A 26 39.14 18.76 -110.01
C ARG A 26 39.81 18.97 -108.65
N ASN A 27 40.98 19.64 -108.63
CA ASN A 27 41.69 19.96 -107.40
C ASN A 27 40.91 20.98 -106.53
N ILE A 28 40.31 21.99 -107.14
CA ILE A 28 39.43 22.96 -106.47
C ILE A 28 38.25 22.22 -105.83
N GLN A 29 37.56 21.36 -106.58
CA GLN A 29 36.43 20.60 -106.05
C GLN A 29 36.84 19.69 -104.87
N ASN A 30 38.02 19.07 -104.93
CA ASN A 30 38.56 18.26 -103.84
C ASN A 30 38.92 19.12 -102.60
N VAL A 31 39.40 20.34 -102.79
CA VAL A 31 39.66 21.27 -101.68
C VAL A 31 38.35 21.75 -101.06
N ASP A 32 37.33 22.10 -101.86
CA ASP A 32 36.03 22.54 -101.37
C ASP A 32 35.32 21.47 -100.54
N THR A 33 35.37 20.21 -101.00
CA THR A 33 34.81 19.08 -100.22
C THR A 33 35.53 18.89 -98.88
N LYS A 34 36.86 19.08 -98.84
CA LYS A 34 37.63 19.06 -97.58
C LYS A 34 37.28 20.24 -96.68
N ILE A 35 37.11 21.44 -97.23
CA ILE A 35 36.68 22.63 -96.49
C ILE A 35 35.34 22.34 -95.81
N HIS A 36 34.33 21.92 -96.56
CA HIS A 36 33.01 21.61 -96.00
C HIS A 36 33.06 20.51 -94.92
N HIS A 37 33.87 19.48 -95.11
CA HIS A 37 34.07 18.45 -94.09
C HIS A 37 34.73 19.01 -92.81
N THR A 38 35.76 19.85 -92.96
CA THR A 38 36.41 20.50 -91.81
C THR A 38 35.49 21.49 -91.10
N GLU A 39 34.64 22.23 -91.82
CA GLU A 39 33.63 23.12 -91.25
C GLU A 39 32.59 22.36 -90.43
N ALA A 40 32.10 21.22 -90.93
CA ALA A 40 31.18 20.35 -90.20
C ALA A 40 31.84 19.83 -88.90
N THR A 41 33.08 19.35 -89.00
CA THR A 41 33.83 18.84 -87.85
C THR A 41 34.08 19.94 -86.80
N LEU A 42 34.40 21.16 -87.23
CA LEU A 42 34.57 22.32 -86.34
C LEU A 42 33.28 22.69 -85.61
N LYS A 43 32.13 22.59 -86.28
CA LYS A 43 30.83 22.84 -85.66
C LYS A 43 30.53 21.81 -84.57
N ASP A 44 30.84 20.54 -84.80
CA ASP A 44 30.64 19.48 -83.80
C ASP A 44 31.59 19.63 -82.60
N LEU A 45 32.86 20.00 -82.85
CA LEU A 45 33.82 20.29 -81.77
C LEU A 45 33.37 21.45 -80.88
N ARG A 46 32.82 22.52 -81.47
CA ARG A 46 32.25 23.64 -80.70
C ARG A 46 31.08 23.17 -79.82
N LYS A 47 30.19 22.35 -80.37
CA LYS A 47 29.06 21.79 -79.61
C LYS A 47 29.53 20.94 -78.42
N LEU A 48 30.57 20.14 -78.59
CA LEU A 48 31.16 19.35 -77.50
C LEU A 48 31.80 20.25 -76.44
N GLN A 49 32.48 21.32 -76.86
CA GLN A 49 33.07 22.30 -75.94
C GLN A 49 32.01 22.98 -75.08
N ASP A 50 30.87 23.35 -75.67
CA ASP A 50 29.74 23.93 -74.93
C ASP A 50 29.19 22.94 -73.89
N GLN A 51 29.01 21.68 -74.27
CA GLN A 51 28.56 20.63 -73.34
C GLN A 51 29.52 20.42 -72.16
N ILE A 52 30.83 20.42 -72.43
CA ILE A 52 31.86 20.32 -71.38
C ILE A 52 31.76 21.51 -70.42
N ALA A 53 31.61 22.71 -70.95
CA ALA A 53 31.47 23.92 -70.13
C ALA A 53 30.23 23.84 -69.23
N THR A 54 29.07 23.47 -69.79
CA THR A 54 27.83 23.29 -69.02
C THR A 54 27.98 22.24 -67.93
N LYS A 55 28.50 21.05 -68.26
CA LYS A 55 28.67 19.96 -67.29
C LYS A 55 29.66 20.30 -66.18
N THR A 56 30.69 21.08 -66.50
CA THR A 56 31.67 21.55 -65.50
C THR A 56 31.03 22.52 -64.52
N ALA A 57 30.18 23.44 -65.00
CA ALA A 57 29.42 24.35 -64.15
C ALA A 57 28.44 23.60 -63.24
N GLU A 58 27.66 22.66 -63.78
CA GLU A 58 26.74 21.80 -63.03
C GLU A 58 27.46 21.00 -61.93
N ARG A 59 28.63 20.42 -62.23
CA ARG A 59 29.40 19.67 -61.25
C ARG A 59 29.91 20.57 -60.11
N SER A 60 30.32 21.79 -60.43
CA SER A 60 30.80 22.76 -59.45
C SER A 60 29.69 23.22 -58.50
N THR A 61 28.49 23.48 -59.02
CA THR A 61 27.35 23.88 -58.19
C THR A 61 26.88 22.74 -57.29
N LEU A 62 26.73 21.53 -57.83
CA LEU A 62 26.38 20.34 -57.04
C LEU A 62 27.38 20.05 -55.92
N PHE A 63 28.67 20.18 -56.21
CA PHE A 63 29.71 19.97 -55.20
C PHE A 63 29.66 20.99 -54.06
N LYS A 64 29.38 22.27 -54.37
CA LYS A 64 29.19 23.30 -53.34
C LYS A 64 27.95 23.04 -52.49
N GLU A 65 26.84 22.65 -53.12
CA GLU A 65 25.60 22.32 -52.40
C GLU A 65 25.80 21.11 -51.49
N GLN A 66 26.51 20.08 -51.97
CA GLN A 66 26.86 18.91 -51.16
C GLN A 66 27.69 19.30 -49.92
N GLN A 67 28.71 20.14 -50.07
CA GLN A 67 29.49 20.63 -48.92
C GLN A 67 28.61 21.40 -47.93
N LYS A 68 27.70 22.23 -48.43
CA LYS A 68 26.78 22.99 -47.60
C LYS A 68 25.84 22.07 -46.81
N GLN A 69 25.31 21.03 -47.45
CA GLN A 69 24.46 20.04 -46.76
C GLN A 69 25.23 19.26 -45.70
N TYR A 70 26.47 18.82 -45.98
CA TYR A 70 27.30 18.15 -44.97
C TYR A 70 27.62 19.05 -43.78
N ALA A 71 27.90 20.33 -44.01
CA ALA A 71 28.12 21.29 -42.93
C ALA A 71 26.86 21.47 -42.07
N ALA A 72 25.68 21.64 -42.70
CA ALA A 72 24.41 21.78 -41.99
C ALA A 72 24.04 20.52 -41.18
N LEU A 73 24.28 19.31 -41.73
CA LEU A 73 24.03 18.05 -41.03
C LEU A 73 24.91 17.89 -39.78
N SER A 74 26.12 18.45 -39.82
CA SER A 74 27.04 18.44 -38.68
C SER A 74 26.58 19.38 -37.56
N GLU A 75 25.94 20.50 -37.90
CA GLU A 75 25.38 21.47 -36.95
C GLU A 75 24.05 20.98 -36.35
N GLU A 76 23.22 20.26 -37.12
CA GLU A 76 21.96 19.69 -36.60
C GLU A 76 22.18 18.52 -35.63
N ASN A 77 23.27 17.76 -35.78
CA ASN A 77 23.66 16.70 -34.86
C ASN A 77 24.43 17.21 -33.62
N GLU A 78 24.48 18.53 -33.42
CA GLU A 78 25.15 19.16 -32.28
C GLU A 78 24.28 19.21 -31.01
N ASP A 79 23.15 18.50 -30.96
CA ASP A 79 22.61 17.96 -29.70
C ASP A 79 23.67 17.00 -29.15
N THR A 80 24.66 17.58 -28.47
CA THR A 80 25.87 16.85 -28.10
C THR A 80 25.52 15.72 -27.15
N ASP A 81 26.26 14.60 -27.26
CA ASP A 81 26.22 13.50 -26.29
C ASP A 81 26.33 13.99 -24.83
N GLU A 82 26.88 15.20 -24.62
CA GLU A 82 26.98 15.83 -23.31
C GLU A 82 25.66 16.39 -22.79
N GLU A 83 24.85 17.05 -23.62
CA GLU A 83 23.50 17.47 -23.22
C GLU A 83 22.64 16.25 -22.90
N LEU A 84 22.75 15.19 -23.71
CA LEU A 84 21.99 13.95 -23.49
C LEU A 84 22.41 13.25 -22.19
N LYS A 85 23.71 13.25 -21.85
CA LYS A 85 24.19 12.78 -20.54
C LYS A 85 23.68 13.65 -19.40
N GLU A 86 23.66 14.96 -19.55
CA GLU A 86 23.16 15.87 -18.51
C GLU A 86 21.67 15.63 -18.24
N TRP A 87 20.86 15.50 -19.30
CA TRP A 87 19.46 15.13 -19.19
C TRP A 87 19.28 13.78 -18.52
N LYS A 88 20.05 12.77 -18.93
CA LYS A 88 20.03 11.45 -18.30
C LYS A 88 20.35 11.52 -16.80
N ALA A 89 21.41 12.23 -16.41
CA ALA A 89 21.80 12.40 -15.01
C ALA A 89 20.71 13.12 -14.19
N LYS A 90 20.12 14.18 -14.73
CA LYS A 90 18.99 14.89 -14.09
C LYS A 90 17.76 14.00 -13.91
N PHE A 91 17.48 13.13 -14.87
CA PHE A 91 16.39 12.15 -14.76
C PHE A 91 16.68 11.10 -13.70
N GLU A 92 17.88 10.54 -13.68
CA GLU A 92 18.32 9.56 -12.67
C GLU A 92 18.27 10.15 -11.25
N GLU A 93 18.71 11.41 -11.07
CA GLU A 93 18.63 12.12 -9.79
C GLU A 93 17.17 12.27 -9.32
N LYS A 94 16.26 12.67 -10.22
CA LYS A 94 14.84 12.79 -9.90
C LYS A 94 14.21 11.45 -9.54
N ILE A 95 14.58 10.38 -10.23
CA ILE A 95 14.11 9.02 -9.92
C ILE A 95 14.57 8.62 -8.52
N ALA A 96 15.86 8.77 -8.20
CA ALA A 96 16.41 8.44 -6.89
C ALA A 96 15.74 9.24 -5.75
N LEU A 97 15.49 10.54 -5.98
CA LEU A 97 14.78 11.39 -5.02
C LEU A 97 13.35 10.89 -4.78
N LEU A 98 12.63 10.53 -5.83
CA LEU A 98 11.26 10.02 -5.75
C LEU A 98 11.21 8.66 -5.06
N GLU A 99 12.11 7.74 -5.38
CA GLU A 99 12.22 6.43 -4.72
C GLU A 99 12.49 6.55 -3.22
N SER A 100 13.37 7.46 -2.82
CA SER A 100 13.63 7.77 -1.41
C SER A 100 12.39 8.32 -0.71
N ARG A 101 11.64 9.20 -1.38
CA ARG A 101 10.39 9.76 -0.85
C ARG A 101 9.30 8.72 -0.70
N ILE A 102 9.14 7.81 -1.68
CA ILE A 102 8.21 6.67 -1.61
C ILE A 102 8.58 5.79 -0.41
N SER A 103 9.84 5.40 -0.30
CA SER A 103 10.34 4.56 0.80
C SER A 103 10.12 5.19 2.19
N LYS A 104 10.18 6.52 2.28
CA LYS A 104 9.86 7.24 3.53
C LYS A 104 8.36 7.19 3.83
N LEU A 105 7.51 7.49 2.85
CA LEU A 105 6.06 7.49 3.02
C LEU A 105 5.51 6.10 3.35
N GLU A 106 6.05 5.04 2.74
CA GLU A 106 5.69 3.65 3.06
C GLU A 106 6.00 3.30 4.52
N ARG A 107 7.16 3.73 5.04
CA ARG A 107 7.49 3.54 6.46
C ARG A 107 6.55 4.30 7.39
N GLU A 108 6.25 5.56 7.08
CA GLU A 108 5.31 6.37 7.88
C GLU A 108 3.90 5.78 7.87
N MET A 109 3.45 5.24 6.73
CA MET A 109 2.18 4.53 6.62
C MET A 109 2.15 3.28 7.51
N ASN A 110 3.19 2.45 7.46
CA ASN A 110 3.27 1.25 8.29
C ASN A 110 3.34 1.58 9.80
N ASP A 111 4.09 2.63 10.17
CA ASP A 111 4.17 3.11 11.55
C ASP A 111 2.81 3.64 12.06
N THR A 112 2.05 4.32 11.22
CA THR A 112 0.72 4.81 11.59
C THR A 112 -0.31 3.69 11.65
N GLU A 113 -0.23 2.70 10.76
CA GLU A 113 -1.07 1.50 10.81
C GLU A 113 -0.83 0.67 12.08
N THR A 114 0.44 0.42 12.41
CA THR A 114 0.81 -0.31 13.64
C THR A 114 0.34 0.43 14.90
N LYS A 115 0.56 1.75 14.99
CA LYS A 115 0.02 2.58 16.09
C LYS A 115 -1.51 2.52 16.15
N GLY A 116 -2.18 2.57 15.01
CA GLY A 116 -3.64 2.42 14.93
C GLY A 116 -4.11 1.07 15.48
N SER A 117 -3.40 -0.02 15.15
CA SER A 117 -3.71 -1.36 15.65
C SER A 117 -3.55 -1.46 17.18
N PHE A 118 -2.47 -0.87 17.72
CA PHE A 118 -2.20 -0.85 19.16
C PHE A 118 -3.27 -0.06 19.92
N LEU A 119 -3.62 1.13 19.43
CA LEU A 119 -4.68 1.95 20.03
C LEU A 119 -6.03 1.24 20.01
N LYS A 120 -6.37 0.55 18.92
CA LYS A 120 -7.59 -0.26 18.84
C LYS A 120 -7.60 -1.38 19.88
N GLN A 121 -6.47 -2.04 20.10
CA GLN A 121 -6.34 -3.05 21.15
C GLN A 121 -6.55 -2.42 22.54
N THR A 122 -5.88 -1.30 22.84
CA THR A 122 -6.03 -0.57 24.11
C THR A 122 -7.47 -0.12 24.36
N ILE A 123 -8.18 0.32 23.32
CA ILE A 123 -9.60 0.67 23.42
C ILE A 123 -10.43 -0.55 23.82
N ASN A 124 -10.22 -1.70 23.18
CA ASN A 124 -10.95 -2.92 23.50
C ASN A 124 -10.69 -3.39 24.94
N GLU A 125 -9.43 -3.32 25.39
CA GLU A 125 -9.04 -3.63 26.78
C GLU A 125 -9.73 -2.68 27.78
N SER A 126 -9.77 -1.39 27.46
CA SER A 126 -10.45 -0.39 28.29
C SER A 126 -11.96 -0.61 28.37
N ILE A 127 -12.60 -0.93 27.24
CA ILE A 127 -14.04 -1.27 27.20
C ILE A 127 -14.33 -2.48 28.08
N TRP A 128 -13.47 -3.50 28.04
CA TRP A 128 -13.62 -4.67 28.88
C TRP A 128 -13.50 -4.35 30.36
N GLU A 129 -12.49 -3.57 30.77
CA GLU A 129 -12.32 -3.19 32.18
C GLU A 129 -13.46 -2.31 32.68
N ILE A 130 -13.96 -1.37 31.86
CA ILE A 130 -15.14 -0.56 32.19
C ILE A 130 -16.35 -1.46 32.44
N SER A 131 -16.60 -2.42 31.55
CA SER A 131 -17.74 -3.34 31.68
C SER A 131 -17.64 -4.17 32.95
N LYS A 132 -16.44 -4.68 33.27
CA LYS A 132 -16.18 -5.42 34.50
C LYS A 132 -16.43 -4.55 35.74
N LEU A 133 -15.89 -3.34 35.80
CA LEU A 133 -16.08 -2.43 36.93
C LEU A 133 -17.55 -2.02 37.10
N GLN A 134 -18.29 -1.85 36.00
CA GLN A 134 -19.74 -1.60 36.04
C GLN A 134 -20.49 -2.78 36.69
N THR A 135 -20.19 -4.01 36.26
CA THR A 135 -20.81 -5.20 36.87
C THR A 135 -20.47 -5.36 38.35
N GLU A 136 -19.23 -5.03 38.75
CA GLU A 136 -18.81 -5.06 40.16
C GLU A 136 -19.54 -3.98 40.98
N ALA A 137 -19.67 -2.76 40.44
CA ALA A 137 -20.41 -1.68 41.09
C ALA A 137 -21.89 -2.02 41.28
N GLU A 138 -22.54 -2.60 40.27
CA GLU A 138 -23.94 -3.06 40.35
C GLU A 138 -24.11 -4.16 41.40
N ALA A 139 -23.20 -5.14 41.45
CA ALA A 139 -23.19 -6.18 42.47
C ALA A 139 -23.06 -5.59 43.88
N HIS A 140 -22.16 -4.61 44.08
CA HIS A 140 -22.02 -3.92 45.36
C HIS A 140 -23.27 -3.15 45.78
N ILE A 141 -23.95 -2.47 44.84
CA ILE A 141 -25.22 -1.79 45.13
C ILE A 141 -26.28 -2.80 45.56
N SER A 142 -26.41 -3.93 44.85
CA SER A 142 -27.35 -5.00 45.21
C SER A 142 -27.08 -5.52 46.63
N MET A 143 -25.82 -5.82 46.96
CA MET A 143 -25.45 -6.30 48.30
C MET A 143 -25.75 -5.26 49.39
N LYS A 144 -25.53 -3.97 49.13
CA LYS A 144 -25.89 -2.91 50.09
C LYS A 144 -27.39 -2.83 50.31
N ASN A 145 -28.19 -2.92 49.24
CA ASN A 145 -29.64 -2.91 49.36
C ASN A 145 -30.14 -4.12 50.15
N GLU A 146 -29.59 -5.32 49.91
CA GLU A 146 -29.93 -6.53 50.66
C GLU A 146 -29.57 -6.41 52.14
N ARG A 147 -28.37 -5.89 52.45
CA ARG A 147 -27.91 -5.61 53.80
C ARG A 147 -28.86 -4.64 54.52
N ASP A 148 -29.19 -3.53 53.87
CA ASP A 148 -30.03 -2.49 54.45
C ASP A 148 -31.46 -3.03 54.70
N LEU A 149 -32.04 -3.75 53.73
CA LEU A 149 -33.34 -4.44 53.88
C LEU A 149 -33.33 -5.47 55.03
N THR A 150 -32.25 -6.23 55.17
CA THR A 150 -32.12 -7.23 56.25
C THR A 150 -32.09 -6.56 57.61
N ILE A 151 -31.35 -5.45 57.75
CA ILE A 151 -31.31 -4.66 58.99
C ILE A 151 -32.71 -4.12 59.31
N GLN A 152 -33.41 -3.53 58.32
CA GLN A 152 -34.78 -3.02 58.52
C GLN A 152 -35.73 -4.11 59.02
N LYS A 153 -35.75 -5.28 58.35
CA LYS A 153 -36.59 -6.42 58.74
C LYS A 153 -36.32 -6.90 60.17
N LEU A 154 -35.05 -6.95 60.59
CA LEU A 154 -34.68 -7.35 61.95
C LEU A 154 -35.14 -6.32 62.99
N PHE A 155 -34.98 -5.03 62.68
CA PHE A 155 -35.44 -3.95 63.55
C PHE A 155 -36.96 -3.96 63.74
N GLU A 156 -37.71 -4.13 62.65
CA GLU A 156 -39.18 -4.25 62.68
C GLU A 156 -39.62 -5.50 63.45
N ARG A 157 -39.06 -6.67 63.14
CA ARG A 157 -39.45 -7.95 63.75
C ARG A 157 -39.24 -8.00 65.26
N HIS A 158 -38.19 -7.33 65.75
CA HIS A 158 -37.80 -7.36 67.16
C HIS A 158 -38.07 -6.04 67.90
N ASN A 159 -38.81 -5.11 67.28
CA ASN A 159 -39.17 -3.81 67.84
C ASN A 159 -37.96 -3.02 68.39
N LEU A 160 -36.85 -3.01 67.65
CA LEU A 160 -35.60 -2.39 68.07
C LEU A 160 -35.57 -0.87 67.84
N GLY A 161 -36.71 -0.21 67.94
CA GLY A 161 -36.87 1.23 67.71
C GLY A 161 -36.75 1.67 66.25
N SER A 162 -36.65 2.98 66.04
CA SER A 162 -36.56 3.57 64.71
C SER A 162 -35.16 3.45 64.09
N PHE A 163 -35.12 3.48 62.77
CA PHE A 163 -33.92 3.53 61.95
C PHE A 163 -34.06 4.67 60.92
N PRO A 164 -32.95 5.22 60.40
CA PRO A 164 -32.99 6.30 59.40
C PRO A 164 -33.51 5.81 58.04
N ASN A 165 -33.67 6.72 57.08
CA ASN A 165 -34.07 6.35 55.72
C ASN A 165 -32.90 5.69 54.96
N CYS A 166 -33.23 4.69 54.13
CA CYS A 166 -32.30 3.98 53.23
C CYS A 166 -31.87 4.87 52.04
N PRO A 167 -30.65 4.71 51.47
CA PRO A 167 -29.60 3.74 51.83
C PRO A 167 -28.77 4.16 53.03
N PHE A 168 -28.37 3.17 53.84
CA PHE A 168 -27.56 3.40 55.03
C PHE A 168 -26.11 3.69 54.69
N SER A 169 -25.54 4.70 55.36
CA SER A 169 -24.10 4.89 55.38
C SER A 169 -23.42 3.72 56.14
N ASN A 170 -22.14 3.50 55.87
CA ASN A 170 -21.39 2.43 56.54
C ASN A 170 -21.34 2.61 58.07
N GLU A 171 -21.28 3.85 58.54
CA GLU A 171 -21.30 4.17 59.96
C GLU A 171 -22.67 3.86 60.60
N VAL A 172 -23.76 4.22 59.93
CA VAL A 172 -25.12 3.88 60.38
C VAL A 172 -25.30 2.36 60.47
N VAL A 173 -24.86 1.62 59.44
CA VAL A 173 -24.91 0.16 59.44
C VAL A 173 -24.13 -0.43 60.61
N LEU A 174 -22.93 0.08 60.89
CA LEU A 174 -22.12 -0.39 62.01
C LEU A 174 -22.86 -0.18 63.34
N ASN A 175 -23.45 1.00 63.55
CA ASN A 175 -24.23 1.30 64.76
C ASN A 175 -25.44 0.37 64.92
N LEU A 176 -26.28 0.27 63.87
CA LEU A 176 -27.46 -0.60 63.87
C LEU A 176 -27.08 -2.07 64.10
N THR A 177 -25.97 -2.52 63.51
CA THR A 177 -25.44 -3.88 63.71
C THR A 177 -24.97 -4.10 65.14
N ASN A 178 -24.29 -3.13 65.75
CA ASN A 178 -23.86 -3.23 67.15
C ASN A 178 -25.06 -3.31 68.10
N ARG A 179 -26.12 -2.53 67.84
CA ARG A 179 -27.36 -2.61 68.59
C ARG A 179 -28.05 -3.97 68.46
N LEU A 180 -28.10 -4.53 67.24
CA LEU A 180 -28.58 -5.90 67.01
C LEU A 180 -27.76 -6.92 67.79
N LYS A 181 -26.43 -6.80 67.77
CA LYS A 181 -25.52 -7.69 68.52
C LYS A 181 -25.76 -7.61 70.02
N SER A 182 -25.87 -6.42 70.59
CA SER A 182 -26.16 -6.24 72.02
C SER A 182 -27.48 -6.91 72.41
N ARG A 183 -28.55 -6.69 71.64
CA ARG A 183 -29.84 -7.34 71.92
C ARG A 183 -29.78 -8.87 71.83
N LEU A 184 -29.03 -9.39 70.87
CA LEU A 184 -28.82 -10.83 70.74
C LEU A 184 -28.08 -11.40 71.96
N MET A 185 -27.05 -10.71 72.45
CA MET A 185 -26.33 -11.10 73.66
C MET A 185 -27.23 -11.09 74.90
N ASP A 186 -28.08 -10.08 75.04
CA ASP A 186 -29.04 -10.00 76.15
C ASP A 186 -30.03 -11.18 76.11
N LEU A 187 -30.58 -11.49 74.93
CA LEU A 187 -31.50 -12.61 74.76
C LEU A 187 -30.84 -13.98 74.97
N ASP A 188 -29.59 -14.15 74.54
CA ASP A 188 -28.83 -15.37 74.77
C ASP A 188 -28.57 -15.56 76.28
N LYS A 189 -28.19 -14.50 76.98
CA LYS A 189 -28.03 -14.52 78.43
C LYS A 189 -29.33 -14.87 79.15
N ASP A 190 -30.44 -14.21 78.79
CA ASP A 190 -31.76 -14.51 79.35
C ASP A 190 -32.16 -15.99 79.14
N LEU A 191 -31.78 -16.58 77.99
CA LEU A 191 -32.03 -17.99 77.70
C LEU A 191 -31.17 -18.90 78.59
N GLN A 192 -29.87 -18.61 78.73
CA GLN A 192 -28.98 -19.37 79.62
C GLN A 192 -29.44 -19.28 81.07
N ASP A 193 -29.79 -18.08 81.55
CA ASP A 193 -30.27 -17.85 82.90
C ASP A 193 -31.58 -18.62 83.16
N LYS A 194 -32.52 -18.63 82.19
CA LYS A 194 -33.74 -19.46 82.26
C LYS A 194 -33.44 -20.95 82.30
N LYS A 195 -32.47 -21.41 81.51
CA LYS A 195 -32.06 -22.82 81.49
C LYS A 195 -31.45 -23.24 82.83
N ILE A 196 -30.64 -22.38 83.45
CA ILE A 196 -30.10 -22.60 84.79
C ILE A 196 -31.23 -22.63 85.81
N ALA A 197 -32.18 -21.69 85.73
CA ALA A 197 -33.34 -21.66 86.60
C ALA A 197 -34.24 -22.91 86.45
N GLU A 198 -34.44 -23.45 85.25
CA GLU A 198 -35.16 -24.72 85.03
C GLU A 198 -34.41 -25.93 85.60
N VAL A 199 -33.08 -25.92 85.57
CA VAL A 199 -32.26 -26.97 86.21
C VAL A 199 -32.32 -26.86 87.73
N ASP A 200 -32.22 -25.66 88.30
CA ASP A 200 -32.29 -25.42 89.75
C ASP A 200 -33.71 -25.65 90.30
N SER A 201 -34.76 -25.23 89.58
CA SER A 201 -36.16 -25.50 89.99
C SER A 201 -36.60 -26.94 89.70
N GLY A 202 -35.94 -27.64 88.77
CA GLY A 202 -36.05 -29.10 88.61
C GLY A 202 -35.35 -29.88 89.74
N LEU A 203 -34.41 -29.24 90.45
CA LEU A 203 -33.75 -29.80 91.64
C LEU A 203 -34.53 -29.55 92.94
N GLU A 204 -35.53 -28.66 92.96
CA GLU A 204 -36.38 -28.43 94.15
C GLU A 204 -37.65 -29.30 94.24
N LEU A 205 -37.90 -30.19 93.28
CA LEU A 205 -38.97 -31.20 93.40
C LEU A 205 -38.55 -32.60 92.95
N THR A 206 -37.40 -33.09 93.40
CA THR A 206 -37.21 -34.54 93.63
C THR A 206 -36.19 -34.81 94.74
N ASP A 207 -36.66 -34.86 95.99
CA ASP A 207 -36.20 -35.92 96.89
C ASP A 207 -37.42 -36.72 97.34
N GLY A 208 -37.46 -37.98 96.91
CA GLY A 208 -38.46 -38.98 97.29
C GLY A 208 -39.56 -39.28 96.25
N SER A 209 -39.26 -40.07 95.22
CA SER A 209 -39.99 -41.34 94.94
C SER A 209 -39.57 -41.94 93.59
N GLU A 210 -39.10 -43.18 93.64
CA GLU A 210 -38.87 -44.05 92.49
C GLU A 210 -40.10 -44.15 91.59
N ARG A 211 -39.91 -44.03 90.27
CA ARG A 211 -40.53 -44.94 89.30
C ARG A 211 -39.85 -44.90 87.94
N SER A 212 -39.34 -46.08 87.57
CA SER A 212 -38.94 -46.46 86.21
C SER A 212 -40.00 -46.12 85.16
N ARG A 213 -39.60 -45.54 84.03
CA ARG A 213 -39.70 -46.17 82.68
C ARG A 213 -39.32 -45.21 81.54
N GLY A 214 -38.31 -45.62 80.78
CA GLY A 214 -38.36 -45.75 79.32
C GLY A 214 -38.49 -44.48 78.47
N GLY A 215 -37.42 -44.14 77.73
CA GLY A 215 -37.51 -43.04 76.78
C GLY A 215 -36.31 -42.86 75.85
N LYS A 216 -36.02 -43.89 75.06
CA LYS A 216 -35.48 -43.87 73.69
C LYS A 216 -34.51 -42.73 73.31
N GLY A 217 -33.26 -43.15 73.05
CA GLY A 217 -32.26 -42.29 72.44
C GLY A 217 -32.66 -41.73 71.08
N TRP A 218 -32.14 -40.55 70.80
CA TRP A 218 -31.98 -40.02 69.45
C TRP A 218 -30.52 -39.63 69.26
N LYS A 219 -29.80 -40.52 68.59
CA LYS A 219 -28.55 -40.22 67.90
C LYS A 219 -28.88 -39.45 66.61
N ARG A 220 -28.02 -38.48 66.30
CA ARG A 220 -27.82 -37.81 64.99
C ARG A 220 -28.98 -36.87 64.58
N ILE A 221 -28.70 -35.74 63.93
CA ILE A 221 -28.11 -35.65 62.59
C ILE A 221 -27.23 -34.40 62.47
N ILE A 222 -25.95 -34.61 62.14
CA ILE A 222 -25.12 -33.64 61.42
C ILE A 222 -25.43 -33.87 59.93
N PRO A 223 -25.84 -32.85 59.15
CA PRO A 223 -25.79 -32.96 57.70
C PRO A 223 -24.33 -32.80 57.25
N ARG A 224 -23.73 -33.92 56.84
CA ARG A 224 -22.56 -33.94 55.97
C ARG A 224 -23.05 -34.04 54.53
N GLU A 225 -22.42 -33.24 53.68
CA GLU A 225 -22.24 -33.41 52.24
C GLU A 225 -23.45 -33.22 51.31
N SER A 226 -23.34 -32.16 50.51
CA SER A 226 -23.45 -32.31 49.06
C SER A 226 -22.30 -31.56 48.39
N GLU A 227 -21.10 -32.15 48.46
CA GLU A 227 -20.16 -32.03 47.34
C GLU A 227 -20.80 -32.79 46.18
N SER A 228 -21.42 -32.06 45.26
CA SER A 228 -21.72 -32.59 43.93
C SER A 228 -20.99 -31.75 42.90
N ARG A 229 -19.99 -32.42 42.33
CA ARG A 229 -19.21 -32.03 41.17
C ARG A 229 -20.11 -31.54 40.04
N MET A 230 -19.74 -30.41 39.45
CA MET A 230 -19.89 -30.18 38.01
C MET A 230 -18.58 -29.57 37.50
N TYR A 231 -17.55 -30.42 37.41
CA TYR A 231 -16.56 -30.31 36.35
C TYR A 231 -17.31 -30.48 35.03
N GLY A 232 -17.53 -29.40 34.30
CA GLY A 232 -18.34 -29.45 33.09
C GLY A 232 -18.42 -28.14 32.31
N ALA A 233 -17.30 -27.40 32.18
CA ALA A 233 -17.21 -26.26 31.28
C ALA A 233 -15.80 -26.07 30.68
N SER A 234 -15.10 -27.16 30.37
CA SER A 234 -13.80 -27.11 29.66
C SER A 234 -13.77 -27.96 28.38
N GLN A 235 -14.92 -28.20 27.75
CA GLN A 235 -14.97 -28.90 26.44
C GLN A 235 -15.74 -28.14 25.35
N LEU A 236 -15.71 -26.80 25.36
CA LEU A 236 -16.20 -25.99 24.22
C LEU A 236 -15.13 -25.11 23.55
N THR A 237 -13.85 -25.40 23.78
CA THR A 237 -12.74 -24.67 23.13
C THR A 237 -11.83 -25.56 22.26
N ALA A 238 -12.14 -26.84 22.08
CA ALA A 238 -11.33 -27.76 21.26
C ALA A 238 -11.90 -28.04 19.86
N THR A 239 -13.18 -27.81 19.60
CA THR A 239 -13.80 -28.14 18.29
C THR A 239 -13.79 -26.98 17.29
N ALA A 240 -13.48 -25.75 17.73
CA ALA A 240 -13.36 -24.59 16.83
C ALA A 240 -11.95 -24.42 16.22
N ARG A 241 -10.92 -25.10 16.74
CA ARG A 241 -9.55 -25.03 16.21
C ARG A 241 -9.24 -26.04 15.10
N LYS A 242 -10.13 -26.98 14.79
CA LYS A 242 -9.92 -27.95 13.70
C LYS A 242 -10.51 -27.51 12.35
N HIS A 243 -11.47 -26.58 12.33
CA HIS A 243 -12.07 -26.09 11.08
C HIS A 243 -11.36 -24.88 10.43
N ALA A 244 -10.37 -24.27 11.10
CA ALA A 244 -9.57 -23.19 10.51
C ALA A 244 -8.31 -23.68 9.77
N SER A 245 -7.92 -24.96 9.95
CA SER A 245 -6.74 -25.55 9.32
C SER A 245 -7.02 -26.21 7.96
N GLU A 246 -8.28 -26.37 7.55
CA GLU A 246 -8.68 -27.01 6.28
C GLU A 246 -9.16 -26.02 5.21
N ARG A 247 -9.02 -24.71 5.44
CA ARG A 247 -9.31 -23.66 4.44
C ARG A 247 -8.07 -22.89 3.97
N ALA A 248 -6.87 -23.37 4.30
CA ALA A 248 -5.60 -22.75 3.91
C ALA A 248 -4.66 -23.73 3.15
N ARG A 249 -5.24 -24.64 2.37
CA ARG A 249 -4.56 -25.41 1.33
C ARG A 249 -5.32 -25.27 0.02
#